data_AF-A0AAP9SYT0-F1
#
_entry.id   AF-A0AAP9SYT0-F1
#
_cell.length_a   1.000
_cell.length_b   1.000
_cell.length_c   1.000
_cell.angle_alpha   90.00
_cell.angle_beta   90.00
_cell.angle_gamma   90.00
#
_symmetry.space_group_name_H-M   'P 1'
#
loop_
_entity.id
_entity.type
_entity.pdbx_description
1 polymer ?
#
loop_
_entity_poly.entity_id
_entity_poly.type
_entity_poly.pdbx_seq_one_letter_code
_entity_poly.pdbx_strand_id
1 'polypeptide(L)' 'MENDKEKTCCICGKKFTEPGNSPFPVKEEGECCRVCNWTVVLRERFRKSKQSKK' A
#
# COMPACT_ATOMS: atom_id res chain seq x y z
N MET A 1 24.42 11.72 -3.77
CA MET A 1 23.77 10.41 -3.78
C MET A 1 22.53 10.53 -2.93
N GLU A 2 21.36 10.49 -3.57
CA GLU A 2 20.08 10.54 -2.87
C GLU A 2 20.02 9.35 -1.91
N ASN A 3 19.87 9.63 -0.62
CA ASN A 3 19.65 8.59 0.38
C ASN A 3 18.26 8.01 0.13
N ASP A 4 18.19 6.89 -0.58
CA ASP A 4 17.03 6.00 -0.58
C ASP A 4 16.79 5.56 0.87
N LYS A 5 16.04 6.37 1.63
CA LYS A 5 15.71 6.08 3.03
C LYS A 5 14.89 4.80 3.04
N GLU A 6 15.48 3.75 3.58
CA GLU A 6 14.82 2.47 3.78
C GLU A 6 13.56 2.67 4.65
N LYS A 7 12.40 2.32 4.09
CA LYS A 7 11.09 2.39 4.75
C LYS A 7 10.61 0.98 5.09
N THR A 8 9.68 0.87 6.03
CA THR A 8 9.06 -0.41 6.39
C THR A 8 7.60 -0.42 5.95
N CYS A 9 7.19 -1.44 5.19
CA CYS A 9 5.83 -1.57 4.70
C CYS A 9 4.87 -1.81 5.86
N CYS A 10 3.86 -0.95 6.03
CA CYS A 10 2.90 -1.07 7.13
C CYS A 10 1.97 -2.29 7.03
N ILE A 11 1.98 -3.02 5.90
CA ILE A 11 1.15 -4.21 5.65
C ILE A 11 1.95 -5.50 5.88
N CYS A 12 3.12 -5.65 5.24
CA CYS A 12 3.90 -6.89 5.32
C CYS A 12 5.15 -6.82 6.20
N GLY A 13 5.51 -5.63 6.71
CA GLY A 13 6.70 -5.42 7.54
C GLY A 13 8.03 -5.51 6.79
N LYS A 14 8.03 -5.75 5.48
CA LYS A 14 9.25 -5.78 4.68
C LYS A 14 9.81 -4.37 4.48
N LYS A 15 11.13 -4.29 4.45
CA LYS A 15 11.85 -3.07 4.10
C LYS A 15 11.82 -2.82 2.61
N PHE A 16 11.74 -1.56 2.20
CA PHE A 16 11.63 -1.16 0.80
C PHE A 16 12.20 0.26 0.61
N THR A 17 12.68 0.58 -0.59
CA THR A 17 13.34 1.85 -0.90
C THR A 17 12.58 2.68 -1.93
N GLU A 18 11.64 2.08 -2.66
CA GLU A 18 10.80 2.80 -3.60
C GLU A 18 9.85 3.81 -2.90
N PRO A 19 9.27 4.77 -3.64
CA PRO A 19 8.18 5.59 -3.11
C PRO A 19 7.04 4.74 -2.54
N GLY A 20 6.60 5.09 -1.34
CA GLY A 20 5.55 4.36 -0.63
C GLY A 20 4.18 4.57 -1.25
N ASN A 21 3.36 3.52 -1.23
CA ASN A 21 1.99 3.58 -1.74
C ASN A 21 1.01 3.76 -0.58
N SER A 22 -0.09 4.48 -0.82
CA SER A 22 -1.16 4.60 0.16
C SER A 22 -1.72 3.20 0.50
N PRO A 23 -1.79 2.82 1.78
CA PRO A 23 -2.32 1.54 2.21
C PRO A 23 -3.86 1.53 2.30
N PHE A 24 -4.53 2.67 2.09
CA PHE A 24 -5.99 2.75 2.14
C PHE A 24 -6.62 1.95 0.98
N PRO A 25 -7.65 1.12 1.23
CA PRO A 25 -8.48 1.05 2.44
C PRO A 25 -8.09 -0.03 3.47
N VAL A 26 -6.92 -0.65 3.34
CA VAL A 26 -6.47 -1.74 4.22
C VAL A 26 -6.00 -1.21 5.57
N LYS A 27 -5.32 -0.06 5.56
CA LYS A 27 -4.97 0.73 6.74
C LYS A 27 -5.25 2.21 6.50
N GLU A 28 -5.51 2.94 7.58
CA GLU A 28 -5.77 4.38 7.54
C GLU A 28 -4.48 5.19 7.44
N GLU A 29 -3.38 4.68 8.01
CA GLU A 29 -2.09 5.39 8.07
C GLU A 29 -0.90 4.53 7.62
N GLY A 30 0.20 5.22 7.28
CA GLY A 30 1.47 4.64 6.86
C GLY A 30 1.63 4.50 5.35
N GLU A 31 2.68 3.80 4.93
CA GLU A 31 3.01 3.54 3.53
C GLU A 31 3.24 2.04 3.29
N CYS A 32 2.82 1.52 2.14
CA CYS A 32 3.05 0.15 1.74
C CYS A 32 3.96 0.01 0.51
N CYS A 33 4.68 -1.10 0.44
CA CYS A 33 5.54 -1.40 -0.71
C CYS A 33 4.71 -1.68 -1.98
N ARG A 34 5.36 -1.63 -3.15
CA ARG A 34 4.72 -1.86 -4.45
C ARG A 34 3.96 -3.19 -4.51
N VAL A 35 4.51 -4.25 -3.91
CA VAL A 35 3.92 -5.59 -3.92
C VAL A 35 2.58 -5.60 -3.16
N CYS A 36 2.56 -5.09 -1.93
CA CYS A 36 1.32 -5.04 -1.14
C CYS A 36 0.27 -4.12 -1.75
N ASN A 37 0.69 -3.02 -2.40
CA ASN A 37 -0.25 -2.17 -3.13
C ASN A 37 -0.98 -2.97 -4.22
N TRP A 38 -0.26 -3.76 -5.03
CA TRP A 38 -0.85 -4.55 -6.10
C TRP A 38 -1.68 -5.75 -5.61
N THR A 39 -1.15 -6.51 -4.64
CA THR A 39 -1.75 -7.79 -4.26
C THR A 39 -2.81 -7.66 -3.16
N VAL A 40 -2.80 -6.57 -2.39
CA VAL A 40 -3.72 -6.36 -1.26
C VAL A 40 -4.55 -5.10 -1.47
N VAL A 41 -3.91 -3.94 -1.59
CA VAL A 41 -4.61 -2.64 -1.52
C VAL A 41 -5.52 -2.42 -2.73
N LEU A 42 -5.01 -2.59 -3.95
CA LEU A 42 -5.80 -2.41 -5.16
C LEU A 42 -7.00 -3.36 -5.21
N ARG A 43 -6.84 -4.61 -4.73
CA ARG A 43 -7.94 -5.57 -4.65
C ARG A 43 -9.06 -5.06 -3.75
N GLU A 44 -8.73 -4.55 -2.56
CA GLU A 44 -9.73 -4.00 -1.64
C GLU A 44 -10.36 -2.71 -2.17
N ARG A 45 -9.61 -1.86 -2.88
CA ARG A 45 -10.17 -0.70 -3.61
C ARG A 45 -11.23 -1.14 -4.62
N PHE A 46 -10.91 -2.13 -5.46
CA PHE A 46 -11.86 -2.66 -6.44
C PHE A 46 -13.10 -3.27 -5.76
N ARG A 47 -12.95 -3.95 -4.62
CA ARG A 47 -14.09 -4.49 -3.86
C ARG A 47 -15.01 -3.38 -3.34
N LYS A 48 -14.44 -2.31 -2.76
CA LYS A 48 -15.22 -1.15 -2.31
C LYS A 48 -15.94 -0.46 -3.48
N SER A 49 -15.25 -0.22 -4.60
CA SER A 49 -15.87 0.40 -5.78
C SER A 49 -17.03 -0.41 -6.38
N LYS A 50 -17.03 -1.74 -6.22
CA LYS A 50 -18.16 -2.60 -6.63
C LYS A 50 -19.34 -2.54 -5.66
N GLN A 51 -19.11 -2.33 -4.36
CA GLN A 51 -20.19 -2.21 -3.37
C GLN A 51 -20.96 -0.89 -3.49
N SER A 52 -20.31 0.19 -3.90
CA SER A 52 -20.95 1.50 -4.10
C SER A 52 -21.88 1.59 -5.31
N LYS A 53 -22.10 0.50 -6.06
CA LYS A 53 -22.96 0.45 -7.25
C LYS A 53 -24.28 -0.31 -7.01
N LYS A 54 -24.69 -0.53 -5.76
CA LYS A 54 -25.90 -1.27 -5.42
C LYS A 54 -26.96 -0.35 -4.81
#